data_AF-A0A352HPL9-F1
#
_entry.id   AF-A0A352HPL9-F1
#
_cell.length_a   1.000
_cell.length_b   1.000
_cell.length_c   1.000
_cell.angle_alpha   90.00
_cell.angle_beta   90.00
_cell.angle_gamma   90.00
#
_symmetry.space_group_name_H-M   'P 1'
#
loop_
_entity.id
_entity.type
_entity.pdbx_description
1 polymer ?
#
loop_
_entity_poly.entity_id
_entity_poly.type
_entity_poly.pdbx_seq_one_letter_code
_entity_poly.pdbx_strand_id
1 'polypeptide(L)'
;STIQIRILPGKDGDIAAVSYTVDSTGTQADSRMYFYDADMKPLQASRLFREPETRQFFRIERGSATSMRELLDMVPFPTVQYSLSADDTALTARLTVEGNIDTDDYNIMKLFLVPELRYVWDGKRYKLEKKK
;
A
#
# COMPACT_ATOMS: atom_id res chain seq x y z
N SER A 1 7.38 6.96 -14.47
CA SER A 1 7.16 7.11 -13.03
C SER A 1 6.09 8.14 -12.78
N THR A 2 5.44 8.07 -11.62
CA THR A 2 4.34 8.98 -11.22
C THR A 2 4.64 9.54 -9.83
N ILE A 3 4.31 10.82 -9.61
CA ILE A 3 4.39 11.47 -8.30
C ILE A 3 2.99 11.94 -7.92
N GLN A 4 2.55 11.60 -6.71
CA GLN A 4 1.36 12.17 -6.10
C GLN A 4 1.74 12.85 -4.80
N ILE A 5 1.13 14.01 -4.52
CA ILE A 5 1.39 14.79 -3.32
C ILE A 5 0.05 15.09 -2.64
N ARG A 6 0.02 14.94 -1.32
CA ARG A 6 -1.12 15.33 -0.48
C ARG A 6 -0.63 16.10 0.74
N ILE A 7 -1.27 17.23 1.02
CA ILE A 7 -1.05 17.97 2.27
C ILE A 7 -1.93 17.35 3.35
N LEU A 8 -1.31 17.00 4.47
CA LEU A 8 -1.93 16.37 5.63
C LEU A 8 -1.89 17.32 6.82
N PRO A 9 -3.00 17.47 7.57
CA PRO A 9 -2.99 18.30 8.76
C PRO A 9 -2.17 17.64 9.87
N GLY A 10 -1.16 18.33 10.39
CA GLY A 10 -0.37 17.91 11.53
C GLY A 10 -0.59 18.80 12.75
N LYS A 11 -0.13 18.35 13.92
CA LYS A 11 -0.24 19.13 15.17
C LYS A 11 0.65 20.37 15.17
N ASP A 12 1.84 20.26 14.61
CA ASP A 12 2.88 21.29 14.63
C ASP A 12 2.99 22.04 13.27
N GLY A 13 2.02 21.80 12.37
CA GLY A 13 2.02 22.30 11.00
C GLY A 13 1.64 21.22 10.00
N ASP A 14 1.41 21.64 8.76
CA ASP A 14 1.07 20.75 7.67
C ASP A 14 2.26 19.86 7.26
N ILE A 15 1.92 18.65 6.80
CA ILE A 15 2.88 17.64 6.34
C ILE A 15 2.57 17.33 4.87
N ALA A 16 3.58 17.44 4.00
CA ALA A 16 3.47 16.95 2.64
C ALA A 16 3.78 15.45 2.60
N ALA A 17 2.78 14.63 2.28
CA ALA A 17 2.96 13.22 1.94
C ALA A 17 3.14 13.08 0.43
N VAL A 18 4.14 12.31 0.03
CA VAL A 18 4.50 12.09 -1.37
C VAL A 18 4.54 10.60 -1.65
N SER A 19 3.76 10.15 -2.63
CA SER A 19 3.89 8.81 -3.21
C SER A 19 4.70 8.94 -4.50
N TYR A 20 5.86 8.27 -4.55
CA TYR A 20 6.66 8.14 -5.76
C TYR A 20 6.56 6.72 -6.28
N THR A 21 5.94 6.55 -7.44
CA THR A 21 5.74 5.26 -8.09
C THR A 21 6.69 5.08 -9.26
N VAL A 22 7.47 4.01 -9.22
CA VAL A 22 8.19 3.48 -10.39
C VAL A 22 7.33 2.40 -11.00
N ASP A 23 7.07 2.54 -12.30
CA ASP A 23 6.26 1.60 -13.04
C ASP A 23 6.77 1.55 -14.47
N SER A 24 7.07 0.34 -14.94
CA SER A 24 7.53 0.06 -16.30
C SER A 24 6.38 -0.39 -17.22
N THR A 25 5.33 -1.03 -16.69
CA THR A 25 4.32 -1.76 -17.49
C THR A 25 2.89 -1.72 -16.94
N GLY A 26 2.61 -1.04 -15.82
CA GLY A 26 1.30 -0.99 -15.16
C GLY A 26 1.05 -2.11 -14.14
N THR A 27 1.71 -3.26 -14.33
CA THR A 27 1.41 -4.52 -13.61
C THR A 27 2.41 -4.85 -12.50
N GLN A 28 3.44 -4.02 -12.35
CA GLN A 28 4.52 -4.18 -11.36
C GLN A 28 4.88 -2.85 -10.68
N ALA A 29 3.91 -1.94 -10.58
CA ALA A 29 4.13 -0.60 -10.05
C ALA A 29 4.53 -0.63 -8.57
N ASP A 30 5.73 -0.16 -8.25
CA ASP A 30 6.22 -0.12 -6.86
C ASP A 30 6.35 1.33 -6.40
N SER A 31 5.82 1.62 -5.22
CA SER A 31 5.73 2.98 -4.69
C SER A 31 6.49 3.14 -3.38
N ARG A 32 7.08 4.31 -3.19
CA ARG A 32 7.67 4.73 -1.91
C ARG A 32 6.96 5.96 -1.37
N MET A 33 6.74 5.95 -0.06
CA MET A 33 6.19 7.08 0.67
C MET A 33 7.29 7.95 1.26
N TYR A 34 7.22 9.24 0.99
CA TYR A 34 8.05 10.27 1.60
C TYR A 34 7.17 11.28 2.33
N PHE A 35 7.74 11.92 3.34
CA PHE A 35 7.04 12.89 4.16
C PHE A 35 7.97 14.09 4.40
N TYR A 36 7.41 15.28 4.35
CA TYR A 36 8.14 16.53 4.58
C TYR A 36 7.32 17.46 5.46
N ASP A 37 7.98 18.26 6.29
CA ASP A 37 7.33 19.37 7.00
C ASP A 37 7.08 20.57 6.05
N ALA A 38 6.49 21.64 6.59
CA ALA A 38 6.21 22.87 5.85
C ALA A 38 7.45 23.58 5.29
N ASP A 39 8.64 23.32 5.84
CA ASP A 39 9.92 23.85 5.36
C ASP A 39 10.57 22.91 4.33
N MET A 40 9.86 21.88 3.86
CA MET A 40 10.37 20.84 2.97
C MET A 40 11.53 20.02 3.56
N LYS A 41 11.64 19.94 4.90
CA LYS A 41 12.61 19.07 5.56
C LYS A 41 12.07 17.65 5.61
N PRO A 42 12.86 16.63 5.23
CA PRO A 42 12.40 15.25 5.21
C PRO A 42 12.11 14.74 6.62
N LEU A 43 10.98 14.08 6.78
CA LEU A 43 10.55 13.40 7.99
C LEU A 43 10.82 11.90 7.88
N GLN A 44 11.06 11.24 9.00
CA GLN A 44 11.32 9.79 9.03
C GLN A 44 10.03 9.01 8.70
N ALA A 45 9.90 8.52 7.46
CA ALA A 45 8.68 7.87 6.96
C ALA A 45 8.14 6.76 7.87
N SER A 46 9.01 5.91 8.43
CA SER A 46 8.61 4.81 9.33
C SER A 46 7.90 5.27 10.62
N ARG A 47 8.00 6.54 11.01
CA ARG A 47 7.23 7.11 12.13
C ARG A 47 5.80 7.49 11.73
N LEU A 48 5.61 7.84 10.46
CA LEU A 48 4.34 8.35 9.90
C LEU A 48 3.55 7.28 9.17
N PHE A 49 4.21 6.24 8.66
CA PHE A 49 3.58 5.17 7.91
C PHE A 49 4.35 3.86 8.13
N ARG A 50 3.60 2.80 8.44
CA ARG A 50 4.12 1.43 8.45
C ARG A 50 3.61 0.74 7.19
N GLU A 51 4.54 0.34 6.34
CA GLU A 51 4.24 -0.42 5.13
C GLU A 51 3.48 -1.71 5.47
N PRO A 52 2.52 -2.13 4.63
CA PRO A 52 1.80 -3.38 4.82
C PRO A 52 2.73 -4.58 4.68
N GLU A 53 2.52 -5.59 5.52
CA GLU A 53 3.04 -6.92 5.28
C GLU A 53 2.21 -7.59 4.17
N THR A 54 2.86 -8.37 3.30
CA THR A 54 2.21 -9.05 2.16
C THR A 54 0.95 -9.83 2.56
N ARG A 55 0.98 -10.48 3.72
CA ARG A 55 -0.16 -11.23 4.28
C ARG A 55 -1.43 -10.41 4.48
N GLN A 56 -1.31 -9.08 4.62
CA GLN A 56 -2.44 -8.19 4.86
C GLN A 56 -3.28 -8.01 3.59
N PHE A 57 -2.71 -8.26 2.41
CA PHE A 57 -3.41 -8.24 1.13
C PHE A 57 -4.23 -9.51 0.86
N PHE A 58 -4.28 -10.46 1.80
CA PHE A 58 -5.01 -11.71 1.64
C PHE A 58 -6.06 -11.90 2.72
N ARG A 59 -7.22 -12.41 2.33
CA ARG A 59 -8.28 -12.86 3.22
C ARG A 59 -8.64 -14.30 2.88
N ILE A 60 -8.49 -15.18 3.87
CA ILE A 60 -8.83 -16.60 3.74
C ILE A 60 -9.99 -16.90 4.67
N GLU A 61 -11.10 -17.35 4.10
CA GLU A 61 -12.28 -17.77 4.86
C GLU A 61 -12.02 -19.12 5.56
N ARG A 62 -12.72 -19.35 6.67
CA ARG A 62 -12.58 -20.62 7.42
C ARG A 62 -12.99 -21.80 6.53
N GLY A 63 -12.17 -22.84 6.51
CA GLY A 63 -12.42 -24.04 5.71
C GLY A 63 -11.88 -23.98 4.26
N SER A 64 -11.20 -22.88 3.89
CA SER A 64 -10.44 -22.83 2.64
C SER A 64 -9.39 -23.95 2.58
N ALA A 65 -9.28 -24.60 1.42
CA ALA A 65 -8.21 -25.55 1.14
C ALA A 65 -6.85 -24.85 0.99
N THR A 66 -6.85 -23.63 0.46
CA THR A 66 -5.65 -22.81 0.29
C THR A 66 -5.24 -22.16 1.61
N SER A 67 -3.96 -22.26 1.94
CA SER A 67 -3.38 -21.68 3.15
C SER A 67 -2.73 -20.31 2.91
N MET A 68 -2.56 -19.53 3.98
CA MET A 68 -1.84 -18.24 3.90
C MET A 68 -0.39 -18.44 3.49
N ARG A 69 0.23 -19.56 3.88
CA ARG A 69 1.60 -19.85 3.50
C ARG A 69 1.73 -20.05 1.99
N GLU A 70 0.83 -20.82 1.40
CA GLU A 70 0.82 -21.04 -0.06
C GLU A 70 0.67 -19.72 -0.83
N LEU A 71 -0.23 -18.84 -0.40
CA LEU A 71 -0.39 -17.52 -1.03
C LEU A 71 0.87 -16.64 -0.91
N LEU A 72 1.60 -16.73 0.21
CA LEU A 72 2.83 -15.97 0.38
C LEU A 72 3.98 -16.55 -0.46
N ASP A 73 4.05 -17.88 -0.58
CA ASP A 73 5.06 -18.58 -1.39
C ASP A 73 4.86 -18.30 -2.90
N MET A 74 3.62 -18.01 -3.32
CA MET A 74 3.26 -17.55 -4.67
C MET A 74 3.74 -16.12 -5.00
N VAL A 75 4.11 -15.30 -4.01
CA VAL A 75 4.50 -13.89 -4.20
C VAL A 75 6.02 -13.74 -4.11
N PRO A 76 6.76 -13.85 -5.23
CA PRO A 76 8.23 -13.81 -5.20
C PRO A 76 8.77 -12.41 -4.84
N PHE A 77 8.15 -11.36 -5.37
CA PHE A 77 8.55 -9.97 -5.15
C PHE A 77 7.31 -9.11 -4.87
N PRO A 78 6.97 -8.84 -3.60
CA PRO A 78 5.80 -8.05 -3.26
C PRO A 78 6.07 -6.57 -3.58
N THR A 79 5.55 -6.10 -4.71
CA THR A 79 5.51 -4.68 -5.06
C THR A 79 4.16 -4.10 -4.66
N VAL A 80 4.17 -2.86 -4.19
CA VAL A 80 2.96 -2.20 -3.69
C VAL A 80 2.83 -0.82 -4.30
N GLN A 81 1.68 -0.58 -4.92
CA GLN A 81 1.31 0.75 -5.38
C GLN A 81 0.57 1.52 -4.29
N TYR A 82 1.06 2.72 -3.98
CA TYR A 82 0.42 3.64 -3.04
C TYR A 82 -0.29 4.76 -3.81
N SER A 83 -1.58 4.95 -3.54
CA SER A 83 -2.38 6.04 -4.12
C SER A 83 -2.85 7.00 -3.04
N LEU A 84 -2.53 8.28 -3.19
CA LEU A 84 -3.04 9.34 -2.32
C LEU A 84 -4.38 9.83 -2.86
N SER A 85 -5.39 9.88 -1.98
CA SER A 85 -6.72 10.35 -2.32
C SER A 85 -6.73 11.83 -2.71
N ALA A 86 -7.53 12.16 -3.73
CA ALA A 86 -7.78 13.54 -4.13
C ALA A 86 -8.81 14.22 -3.20
N ASP A 87 -9.75 13.45 -2.67
CA ASP A 87 -10.92 13.95 -1.96
C ASP A 87 -10.70 14.08 -0.45
N ASP A 88 -9.91 13.17 0.13
CA ASP A 88 -9.65 13.10 1.56
C ASP A 88 -8.18 12.87 1.88
N THR A 89 -7.86 12.61 3.15
CA THR A 89 -6.50 12.33 3.62
C THR A 89 -6.20 10.83 3.66
N ALA A 90 -6.88 10.02 2.84
CA ALA A 90 -6.64 8.59 2.81
C ALA A 90 -5.49 8.23 1.85
N LEU A 91 -4.84 7.13 2.20
CA LEU A 91 -3.85 6.45 1.38
C LEU A 91 -4.35 5.05 1.11
N THR A 92 -4.37 4.60 -0.14
CA THR A 92 -4.62 3.20 -0.47
C THR A 92 -3.35 2.49 -0.90
N ALA A 93 -3.25 1.21 -0.59
CA ALA A 93 -2.16 0.34 -1.00
C ALA A 93 -2.75 -0.84 -1.77
N ARG A 94 -2.18 -1.13 -2.94
CA ARG A 94 -2.57 -2.26 -3.80
C ARG A 94 -1.35 -3.12 -4.08
N LEU A 95 -1.48 -4.43 -3.91
CA LEU A 95 -0.45 -5.38 -4.30
C LEU A 95 -0.41 -5.51 -5.83
N THR A 96 0.75 -5.32 -6.45
CA THR A 96 0.91 -5.26 -7.91
C THR A 96 1.86 -6.34 -8.40
N VAL A 97 1.51 -7.59 -8.15
CA VAL A 97 2.38 -8.74 -8.43
C VAL A 97 2.03 -9.49 -9.71
N GLU A 98 0.95 -9.11 -10.38
CA GLU A 98 0.41 -9.78 -11.58
C GLU A 98 1.47 -9.96 -12.68
N GLY A 99 2.35 -8.97 -12.89
CA GLY A 99 3.40 -9.07 -13.89
C GLY A 99 4.59 -9.97 -13.52
N ASN A 100 4.64 -10.50 -12.30
CA ASN A 100 5.78 -11.25 -11.73
C ASN A 100 5.43 -12.66 -11.26
N ILE A 101 4.21 -13.12 -11.53
CA ILE A 101 3.69 -14.44 -11.15
C ILE A 101 3.14 -15.12 -12.39
N ASP A 102 3.12 -16.45 -12.42
CA ASP A 102 2.47 -17.17 -13.51
C ASP A 102 0.95 -16.99 -13.45
N THR A 103 0.30 -17.21 -14.59
CA THR A 103 -1.13 -16.95 -14.75
C THR A 103 -2.00 -17.90 -13.91
N ASP A 104 -1.56 -19.15 -13.70
CA ASP A 104 -2.34 -20.14 -12.96
C ASP A 104 -2.32 -19.84 -11.46
N ASP A 105 -1.14 -19.54 -10.91
CA ASP A 105 -0.99 -19.10 -9.53
C ASP A 105 -1.71 -17.76 -9.29
N TYR A 106 -1.64 -16.80 -10.24
CA TYR A 106 -2.42 -15.56 -10.14
C TYR A 106 -3.92 -15.81 -10.10
N ASN A 107 -4.42 -16.76 -10.91
CA ASN A 107 -5.83 -17.11 -10.98
C ASN A 107 -6.35 -17.70 -9.66
N ILE A 108 -5.50 -18.42 -8.92
CA ILE A 108 -5.81 -18.90 -7.56
C ILE A 108 -5.71 -17.74 -6.57
N MET A 109 -4.59 -17.03 -6.57
CA MET A 109 -4.27 -15.97 -5.61
C MET A 109 -5.33 -14.85 -5.61
N LYS A 110 -5.83 -14.44 -6.79
CA LYS A 110 -6.81 -13.35 -6.91
C LYS A 110 -8.15 -13.63 -6.21
N LEU A 111 -8.49 -14.89 -5.96
CA LEU A 111 -9.69 -15.27 -5.20
C LEU A 111 -9.60 -14.86 -3.73
N PHE A 112 -8.39 -14.66 -3.22
CA PHE A 112 -8.10 -14.32 -1.82
C PHE A 112 -7.60 -12.88 -1.67
N LEU A 113 -7.35 -12.17 -2.77
CA LEU A 113 -6.82 -10.81 -2.75
C LEU A 113 -7.84 -9.83 -2.15
N VAL A 114 -7.34 -9.03 -1.21
CA VAL A 114 -7.97 -7.78 -0.82
C VAL A 114 -7.60 -6.75 -1.89
N PRO A 115 -8.58 -6.16 -2.62
CA PRO A 115 -8.26 -5.28 -3.74
C PRO A 115 -7.36 -4.12 -3.36
N GLU A 116 -7.66 -3.48 -2.23
CA GLU A 116 -6.86 -2.40 -1.66
C GLU A 116 -6.93 -2.41 -0.13
N LEU A 117 -5.81 -2.08 0.50
CA LEU A 117 -5.73 -1.69 1.90
C LEU A 117 -5.89 -0.19 2.01
N ARG A 118 -6.80 0.27 2.86
CA ARG A 118 -7.06 1.70 3.08
C ARG A 118 -6.44 2.14 4.39
N TYR A 119 -5.73 3.26 4.36
CA TYR A 119 -5.12 3.90 5.50
C TYR A 119 -5.75 5.27 5.72
N VAL A 120 -6.03 5.58 6.98
CA VAL A 120 -6.59 6.88 7.39
C VAL A 120 -5.54 7.64 8.18
N TRP A 121 -5.39 8.92 7.87
CA TRP A 121 -4.54 9.83 8.61
C TRP A 121 -5.19 10.22 9.95
N ASP A 122 -4.49 9.98 11.07
CA ASP A 122 -5.01 10.26 12.43
C ASP A 122 -4.59 11.64 12.99
N GLY A 123 -4.05 12.52 12.15
CA GLY A 123 -3.43 13.80 12.57
C GLY A 123 -1.96 13.67 12.99
N LYS A 124 -1.41 12.44 13.01
CA LYS A 124 -0.01 12.17 13.33
C LYS A 124 0.64 11.13 12.42
N ARG A 125 -0.10 10.12 11.99
CA ARG A 125 0.37 9.01 11.15
C ARG A 125 -0.78 8.33 10.42
N TYR A 126 -0.45 7.61 9.36
CA TYR A 126 -1.37 6.71 8.69
C TYR A 126 -1.64 5.45 9.52
N LYS A 127 -2.92 5.10 9.64
CA LYS A 127 -3.41 3.91 10.32
C LYS A 127 -4.18 3.04 9.36
N LEU A 128 -3.84 1.76 9.30
CA LEU A 128 -4.62 0.79 8.53
C LEU A 128 -6.05 0.75 9.07
N GLU A 129 -7.01 1.01 8.20
CA GLU A 129 -8.42 0.88 8.50
C GLU A 129 -8.75 -0.60 8.65
N LYS A 130 -9.19 -1.00 9.85
CA LYS A 130 -9.64 -2.37 10.07
C LYS A 130 -11.00 -2.53 9.38
N LYS A 131 -11.09 -3.40 8.38
CA LYS A 131 -12.39 -3.83 7.86
C LYS A 131 -13.15 -4.51 9.01
N LYS A 132 -14.37 -4.03 9.27
CA LYS A 132 -15.32 -4.67 10.19
C LYS A 132 -15.80 -5.99 9.62
#